data_AF-A0A9D0T2I8-F1
#
_entry.id   AF-A0A9D0T2I8-F1
#
_cell.length_a   1.000
_cell.length_b   1.000
_cell.length_c   1.000
_cell.angle_alpha   90.00
_cell.angle_beta   90.00
_cell.angle_gamma   90.00
#
_symmetry.space_group_name_H-M   'P 1'
#
loop_
_entity.id
_entity.type
_entity.pdbx_description
1 polymer ?
#
loop_
_entity_poly.entity_id
_entity_poly.type
_entity_poly.pdbx_seq_one_letter_code
_entity_poly.pdbx_strand_id
1 'polypeptide(L)'
;MAQENNRFPCLEWQDAKGGCHRVDIIERLYIGRVCQGVPADKRIIIGDANVSRDHAVVTCVGCALIIKDVSRNGTWVNDVRMTSGGEQKLISGDFVLIGSTRLHVIFPEQLERHNLGDVDQSETTRVLSRQETVTHLVADIRGFSALAQKTESSLLFEVLSQLYESLTGIVHKNRGTVKDFAGDAIFAFWEHNHRDDSAIARSACQAALAQQQAAIMLFSNLPEKFSKLRYLELGWGIATGPVTVSHYGVRSENLALVGDSTNLAFRLSGLANKELSPAIVICHKTAKMVEGFMPVTPLGVVDTKGREGKETVFSIA
;
A
#
# COMPACT_ATOMS: atom_id res chain seq x y z
N MET A 1 -1.86 -34.23 -25.17
CA MET A 1 -1.88 -34.53 -23.72
C MET A 1 -1.31 -33.35 -22.91
N ALA A 2 -1.76 -32.11 -23.13
CA ALA A 2 -1.14 -30.93 -22.52
C ALA A 2 -2.16 -29.82 -22.14
N GLN A 3 -3.30 -30.20 -21.56
CA GLN A 3 -4.39 -29.27 -21.25
C GLN A 3 -4.98 -29.38 -19.82
N GLU A 4 -4.36 -30.14 -18.90
CA GLU A 4 -4.85 -30.25 -17.51
C GLU A 4 -4.09 -29.37 -16.48
N ASN A 5 -2.91 -28.85 -16.82
CA ASN A 5 -2.00 -28.18 -15.88
C ASN A 5 -2.31 -26.70 -15.58
N ASN A 6 -3.57 -26.24 -15.53
CA ASN A 6 -3.82 -24.81 -15.26
C ASN A 6 -5.06 -24.54 -14.41
N ARG A 7 -5.30 -25.36 -13.38
CA ARG A 7 -6.51 -25.26 -12.56
C ARG A 7 -6.29 -24.87 -11.10
N PHE A 8 -5.06 -24.97 -10.59
CA PHE A 8 -4.72 -24.67 -9.20
C PHE A 8 -3.57 -23.66 -9.11
N PRO A 9 -3.53 -22.78 -8.08
CA PRO A 9 -2.37 -21.95 -7.82
C PRO A 9 -1.12 -22.82 -7.70
N CYS A 10 0.02 -22.37 -8.20
CA CYS A 10 1.24 -23.16 -8.19
C CYS A 10 2.45 -22.32 -7.76
N LEU A 11 3.52 -23.00 -7.36
CA LEU A 11 4.85 -22.42 -7.23
C LEU A 11 5.74 -22.93 -8.36
N GLU A 12 6.43 -22.00 -9.01
CA GLU A 12 7.47 -22.29 -10.00
C GLU A 12 8.83 -21.83 -9.52
N TRP A 13 9.88 -22.59 -9.79
CA TRP A 13 11.25 -22.18 -9.45
C TRP A 13 12.27 -22.83 -10.36
N GLN A 14 13.47 -22.26 -10.36
CA GLN A 14 14.61 -22.83 -11.04
C GLN A 14 15.59 -23.40 -10.01
N ASP A 15 16.06 -24.63 -10.21
CA ASP A 15 17.10 -25.20 -9.37
C ASP A 15 18.49 -24.68 -9.75
N ALA A 16 19.49 -24.97 -8.91
CA ALA A 16 20.87 -24.54 -9.14
C ALA A 16 21.53 -25.11 -10.42
N LYS A 17 20.91 -26.09 -11.07
CA LYS A 17 21.34 -26.68 -12.34
C LYS A 17 20.59 -26.10 -13.53
N GLY A 18 19.72 -25.11 -13.30
CA GLY A 18 18.92 -24.46 -14.33
C GLY A 18 17.62 -25.17 -14.67
N GLY A 19 17.25 -26.24 -13.97
CA GLY A 19 15.99 -26.97 -14.19
C GLY A 19 14.80 -26.19 -13.66
N CYS A 20 13.77 -25.98 -14.49
CA CYS A 20 12.51 -25.38 -14.07
C CYS A 20 11.58 -26.43 -13.46
N HIS A 21 11.05 -26.14 -12.29
CA HIS A 21 10.13 -26.98 -11.54
C HIS A 21 8.83 -26.22 -11.29
N ARG A 22 7.73 -26.98 -11.19
CA ARG A 22 6.41 -26.47 -10.86
C ARG A 22 5.70 -27.44 -9.92
N VAL A 23 5.00 -26.91 -8.93
CA VAL A 23 4.09 -27.71 -8.09
C VAL A 23 2.78 -26.98 -7.86
N ASP A 24 1.66 -27.67 -8.05
CA ASP A 24 0.33 -27.12 -7.81
C ASP A 24 -0.01 -27.21 -6.32
N ILE A 25 -0.69 -26.18 -5.80
CA ILE A 25 -1.11 -26.03 -4.41
C ILE A 25 -2.62 -26.23 -4.34
N ILE A 26 -3.03 -27.45 -3.98
CA ILE A 26 -4.45 -27.81 -3.89
C ILE A 26 -5.03 -27.44 -2.51
N GLU A 27 -4.35 -27.86 -1.45
CA GLU A 27 -4.77 -27.57 -0.06
C GLU A 27 -3.61 -27.03 0.76
N ARG A 28 -2.49 -27.77 0.75
CA ARG A 28 -1.33 -27.45 1.56
C ARG A 28 -0.07 -27.98 0.93
N LEU A 29 0.96 -27.14 0.89
CA LEU A 29 2.27 -27.43 0.37
C LEU A 29 3.32 -27.11 1.43
N TYR A 30 4.16 -28.10 1.73
CA TYR A 30 5.22 -27.98 2.71
C TYR A 30 6.56 -27.72 2.03
N ILE A 31 7.32 -26.76 2.53
CA ILE A 31 8.62 -26.40 1.97
C ILE A 31 9.68 -26.61 3.04
N GLY A 32 10.75 -27.31 2.70
CA GLY A 32 11.83 -27.57 3.64
C GLY A 32 12.94 -28.41 3.04
N ARG A 33 13.91 -28.75 3.86
CA ARG A 33 15.02 -29.62 3.45
C ARG A 33 14.67 -31.11 3.53
N VAL A 34 13.62 -31.47 4.28
CA VAL A 34 13.21 -32.87 4.49
C VAL A 34 11.70 -33.08 4.40
N CYS A 35 10.89 -32.27 5.10
CA CYS A 35 9.43 -32.44 5.20
C CYS A 35 9.03 -33.90 5.53
N GLN A 36 9.50 -34.40 6.68
CA GLN A 36 9.36 -35.80 7.05
C GLN A 36 7.88 -36.19 7.18
N GLY A 37 7.50 -37.32 6.58
CA GLY A 37 6.12 -37.81 6.59
C GLY A 37 5.16 -37.08 5.64
N VAL A 38 5.63 -36.05 4.92
CA VAL A 38 4.81 -35.36 3.90
C VAL A 38 4.92 -36.11 2.56
N PRO A 39 3.81 -36.39 1.87
CA PRO A 39 3.80 -36.96 0.51
C PRO A 39 4.59 -36.12 -0.50
N ALA A 40 5.14 -36.76 -1.54
CA ALA A 40 6.02 -36.11 -2.52
C ALA A 40 5.31 -35.01 -3.33
N ASP A 41 4.03 -35.19 -3.62
CA ASP A 41 3.14 -34.25 -4.31
C ASP A 41 2.71 -33.06 -3.45
N LYS A 42 2.93 -33.12 -2.13
CA LYS A 42 2.61 -32.05 -1.16
C LYS A 42 3.84 -31.39 -0.57
N ARG A 43 5.03 -31.57 -1.16
CA ARG A 43 6.27 -30.97 -0.64
C ARG A 43 7.22 -30.46 -1.71
N ILE A 44 7.93 -29.38 -1.39
CA ILE A 44 9.12 -28.92 -2.10
C ILE A 44 10.34 -29.17 -1.22
N ILE A 45 11.32 -29.92 -1.74
CA ILE A 45 12.59 -30.18 -1.07
C ILE A 45 13.67 -29.26 -1.61
N ILE A 46 14.19 -28.39 -0.75
CA ILE A 46 15.28 -27.47 -1.08
C ILE A 46 16.55 -27.94 -0.36
N GLY A 47 17.54 -28.39 -1.13
CA GLY A 47 18.81 -28.96 -0.63
C GLY A 47 19.81 -27.96 -0.04
N ASP A 48 19.36 -26.76 0.34
CA ASP A 48 20.21 -25.68 0.85
C ASP A 48 20.39 -25.81 2.38
N ALA A 49 21.63 -25.64 2.85
CA ALA A 49 21.98 -25.74 4.27
C ALA A 49 21.24 -24.71 5.15
N ASN A 50 20.89 -23.54 4.59
CA ASN A 50 20.12 -22.50 5.27
C ASN A 50 18.62 -22.81 5.35
N VAL A 51 18.15 -23.91 4.73
CA VAL A 51 16.75 -24.31 4.79
C VAL A 51 16.53 -25.29 5.94
N SER A 52 15.57 -24.95 6.82
CA SER A 52 15.11 -25.81 7.92
C SER A 52 14.48 -27.10 7.39
N ARG A 53 14.47 -28.17 8.21
CA ARG A 53 13.87 -29.46 7.82
C ARG A 53 12.41 -29.30 7.40
N ASP A 54 11.68 -28.49 8.17
CA ASP A 54 10.37 -27.93 7.89
C ASP A 54 10.55 -26.40 7.96
N HIS A 55 10.41 -25.70 6.83
CA HIS A 55 10.79 -24.28 6.71
C HIS A 55 9.57 -23.38 6.60
N ALA A 56 8.69 -23.66 5.65
CA ALA A 56 7.47 -22.89 5.45
C ALA A 56 6.33 -23.81 5.03
N VAL A 57 5.11 -23.33 5.25
CA VAL A 57 3.90 -24.02 4.80
C VAL A 57 3.03 -23.05 4.04
N VAL A 58 2.68 -23.38 2.80
CA VAL A 58 1.71 -22.63 2.01
C VAL A 58 0.37 -23.37 2.08
N THR A 59 -0.69 -22.66 2.50
CA THR A 59 -2.04 -23.23 2.64
C THR A 59 -2.98 -22.48 1.70
N CYS A 60 -3.82 -23.23 0.98
CA CYS A 60 -4.91 -22.69 0.20
C CYS A 60 -6.16 -22.58 1.08
N VAL A 61 -6.71 -21.39 1.22
CA VAL A 61 -7.95 -21.12 1.96
C VAL A 61 -8.93 -20.43 1.01
N GLY A 62 -9.92 -21.17 0.52
CA GLY A 62 -10.80 -20.70 -0.56
C GLY A 62 -9.98 -20.48 -1.85
N CYS A 63 -9.95 -19.24 -2.34
CA CYS A 63 -9.14 -18.84 -3.51
C CYS A 63 -7.84 -18.08 -3.13
N ALA A 64 -7.45 -18.07 -1.85
CA ALA A 64 -6.25 -17.36 -1.38
C ALA A 64 -5.15 -18.34 -0.96
N LEU A 65 -3.90 -17.98 -1.25
CA LEU A 65 -2.73 -18.66 -0.68
C LEU A 65 -2.21 -17.88 0.53
N ILE A 66 -1.87 -18.61 1.59
CA ILE A 66 -1.27 -18.06 2.81
C ILE A 66 0.01 -18.83 3.09
N ILE A 67 1.13 -18.13 3.16
CA ILE A 67 2.41 -18.70 3.60
C ILE A 67 2.62 -18.45 5.09
N LYS A 68 3.12 -19.46 5.78
CA LYS A 68 3.55 -19.40 7.17
C LYS A 68 5.04 -19.74 7.28
N ASP A 69 5.81 -18.88 7.92
CA ASP A 69 7.21 -19.16 8.24
C ASP A 69 7.31 -19.97 9.54
N VAL A 70 7.91 -21.17 9.47
CA VAL A 70 8.21 -22.02 10.64
C VAL A 70 9.72 -22.28 10.78
N SER A 71 10.53 -21.50 10.08
CA SER A 71 11.95 -21.73 9.95
C SER A 71 12.78 -21.07 11.05
N ARG A 72 14.05 -21.51 11.16
CA ARG A 72 15.06 -20.84 12.00
C ARG A 72 15.73 -19.65 11.32
N ASN A 73 15.84 -19.68 9.98
CA ASN A 73 16.62 -18.70 9.22
C ASN A 73 15.77 -17.63 8.55
N GLY A 74 14.44 -17.76 8.59
CA GLY A 74 13.49 -16.82 8.02
C GLY A 74 13.06 -17.20 6.61
N THR A 75 11.85 -16.79 6.28
CA THR A 75 11.29 -16.76 4.92
C THR A 75 11.19 -15.30 4.46
N TRP A 76 11.47 -15.01 3.20
CA TRP A 76 11.28 -13.67 2.64
C TRP A 76 10.20 -13.71 1.55
N VAL A 77 9.35 -12.69 1.53
CA VAL A 77 8.35 -12.49 0.47
C VAL A 77 8.62 -11.12 -0.13
N ASN A 78 8.90 -11.08 -1.43
CA ASN A 78 9.27 -9.86 -2.16
C ASN A 78 10.40 -9.08 -1.48
N ASP A 79 11.48 -9.80 -1.12
CA ASP A 79 12.67 -9.28 -0.44
C ASP A 79 12.45 -8.75 1.00
N VAL A 80 11.22 -8.83 1.52
CA VAL A 80 10.87 -8.50 2.91
C VAL A 80 10.86 -9.77 3.77
N ARG A 81 11.59 -9.76 4.88
CA ARG A 81 11.63 -10.89 5.81
C ARG A 81 10.30 -11.02 6.56
N MET A 82 9.71 -12.19 6.55
CA MET A 82 8.54 -12.51 7.35
C MET A 82 8.88 -12.51 8.85
N THR A 83 7.89 -12.15 9.68
CA THR A 83 7.98 -12.39 11.12
C THR A 83 8.00 -13.90 11.39
N SER A 84 8.89 -14.36 12.27
CA SER A 84 8.97 -15.79 12.64
C SER A 84 7.62 -16.27 13.20
N GLY A 85 7.09 -17.37 12.67
CA GLY A 85 5.75 -17.88 13.01
C GLY A 85 4.59 -17.11 12.37
N GLY A 86 4.88 -16.01 11.68
CA GLY A 86 3.91 -15.14 11.03
C GLY A 86 3.34 -15.74 9.76
N GLU A 87 2.14 -15.26 9.40
CA GLU A 87 1.41 -15.66 8.21
C GLU A 87 1.26 -14.46 7.27
N GLN A 88 1.41 -14.68 5.96
CA GLN A 88 1.26 -13.66 4.94
C GLN A 88 0.46 -14.22 3.75
N LYS A 89 -0.48 -13.42 3.24
CA LYS A 89 -1.22 -13.76 2.02
C LYS A 89 -0.32 -13.59 0.80
N LEU A 90 -0.35 -14.57 -0.09
CA LEU A 90 0.36 -14.55 -1.37
C LEU A 90 -0.61 -14.27 -2.52
N ILE A 91 -0.13 -13.56 -3.52
CA ILE A 91 -0.83 -13.28 -4.79
C ILE A 91 0.02 -13.73 -5.98
N SER A 92 -0.61 -13.89 -7.14
CA SER A 92 0.08 -14.20 -8.41
C SER A 92 1.16 -13.13 -8.67
N GLY A 93 2.38 -13.57 -8.98
CA GLY A 93 3.54 -12.69 -9.19
C GLY A 93 4.45 -12.51 -7.97
N ASP A 94 4.03 -12.90 -6.76
CA ASP A 94 4.88 -12.84 -5.59
C ASP A 94 6.10 -13.75 -5.71
N PHE A 95 7.21 -13.36 -5.10
CA PHE A 95 8.39 -14.19 -4.95
C PHE A 95 8.65 -14.53 -3.49
N VAL A 96 8.74 -15.82 -3.19
CA VAL A 96 9.13 -16.35 -1.89
C VAL A 96 10.58 -16.81 -1.97
N LEU A 97 11.45 -16.20 -1.18
CA LEU A 97 12.85 -16.60 -1.06
C LEU A 97 13.05 -17.42 0.22
N ILE A 98 13.53 -18.67 0.04
CA ILE A 98 13.84 -19.63 1.10
C ILE A 98 15.25 -20.18 0.86
N GLY A 99 16.18 -19.84 1.75
CA GLY A 99 17.61 -20.05 1.49
C GLY A 99 18.04 -19.26 0.24
N SER A 100 18.64 -19.94 -0.73
CA SER A 100 18.99 -19.40 -2.04
C SER A 100 17.92 -19.60 -3.12
N THR A 101 16.81 -20.28 -2.81
CA THR A 101 15.79 -20.64 -3.81
C THR A 101 14.68 -19.60 -3.84
N ARG A 102 14.40 -19.08 -5.04
CA ARG A 102 13.30 -18.13 -5.32
C ARG A 102 12.13 -18.88 -5.95
N LEU A 103 11.01 -18.93 -5.23
CA LEU A 103 9.75 -19.55 -5.66
C LEU A 103 8.80 -18.46 -6.16
N HIS A 104 8.31 -18.59 -7.38
CA HIS A 104 7.35 -17.68 -8.00
C HIS A 104 5.93 -18.20 -7.80
N VAL A 105 5.05 -17.35 -7.28
CA VAL A 105 3.64 -17.68 -7.02
C VAL A 105 2.83 -17.40 -8.28
N ILE A 106 2.06 -18.38 -8.75
CA ILE A 106 1.23 -18.26 -9.96
C ILE A 106 -0.18 -18.72 -9.64
N PHE A 107 -1.18 -17.93 -10.02
CA PHE A 107 -2.58 -18.34 -9.99
C PHE A 107 -3.05 -18.59 -11.43
N PRO A 108 -3.86 -19.64 -11.70
CA PRO A 108 -4.38 -19.86 -13.03
C PRO A 108 -5.46 -18.83 -13.37
N GLU A 109 -5.46 -18.44 -14.65
CA GLU A 109 -6.36 -17.45 -15.25
C GLU A 109 -7.85 -17.65 -14.90
N GLN A 110 -8.30 -18.88 -14.67
CA GLN A 110 -9.70 -19.19 -14.30
C GLN A 110 -10.04 -18.92 -12.83
N LEU A 111 -9.06 -19.09 -11.93
CA LEU A 111 -9.16 -18.67 -10.51
C LEU A 111 -8.96 -17.17 -10.36
N GLU A 112 -8.25 -16.54 -11.30
CA GLU A 112 -8.27 -15.08 -11.45
C GLU A 112 -9.67 -14.60 -11.84
N ARG A 113 -10.36 -15.24 -12.79
CA ARG A 113 -11.75 -14.92 -13.22
C ARG A 113 -12.84 -15.16 -12.17
N HIS A 114 -12.72 -16.17 -11.29
CA HIS A 114 -13.66 -16.31 -10.15
C HIS A 114 -13.40 -15.29 -9.03
N ASN A 115 -12.22 -14.66 -9.00
CA ASN A 115 -11.94 -13.49 -8.16
C ASN A 115 -12.23 -12.15 -8.88
N LEU A 116 -12.44 -12.18 -10.20
CA LEU A 116 -12.60 -11.01 -11.09
C LEU A 116 -13.73 -11.31 -12.09
N GLY A 117 -14.99 -11.05 -11.70
CA GLY A 117 -16.15 -11.28 -12.56
C GLY A 117 -16.06 -10.58 -13.92
N ASP A 118 -16.32 -11.37 -14.98
CA ASP A 118 -16.58 -11.11 -16.41
C ASP A 118 -16.20 -9.74 -17.02
N VAL A 119 -15.26 -9.73 -17.99
CA VAL A 119 -15.38 -8.98 -19.27
C VAL A 119 -14.57 -9.63 -20.42
N ASP A 120 -15.29 -9.81 -21.53
CA ASP A 120 -14.98 -10.17 -22.93
C ASP A 120 -13.61 -9.75 -23.51
N GLN A 121 -13.07 -10.52 -24.47
CA GLN A 121 -11.68 -10.51 -24.97
C GLN A 121 -11.51 -9.86 -26.36
N SER A 122 -10.62 -8.86 -26.45
CA SER A 122 -9.87 -8.53 -27.66
C SER A 122 -8.48 -7.98 -27.26
N GLU A 123 -7.45 -8.45 -27.96
CA GLU A 123 -6.03 -8.31 -27.68
C GLU A 123 -5.51 -6.85 -27.74
N THR A 124 -5.02 -6.36 -26.60
CA THR A 124 -4.00 -5.30 -26.44
C THR A 124 -3.63 -5.31 -24.96
N THR A 125 -2.36 -5.11 -24.58
CA THR A 125 -1.86 -5.07 -23.19
C THR A 125 -2.88 -4.46 -22.22
N ARG A 126 -3.65 -5.29 -21.51
CA ARG A 126 -4.79 -4.81 -20.72
C ARG A 126 -4.28 -4.22 -19.41
N VAL A 127 -4.28 -2.90 -19.37
CA VAL A 127 -4.34 -2.12 -18.15
C VAL A 127 -5.62 -2.54 -17.41
N LEU A 128 -5.50 -3.43 -16.42
CA LEU A 128 -6.64 -3.82 -15.59
C LEU A 128 -7.05 -2.62 -14.76
N SER A 129 -8.16 -1.99 -15.18
CA SER A 129 -8.68 -0.78 -14.58
C SER A 129 -10.05 -1.06 -13.97
N ARG A 130 -10.24 -0.79 -12.68
CA ARG A 130 -11.54 -0.91 -11.98
C ARG A 130 -11.99 0.44 -11.45
N GLN A 131 -13.30 0.68 -11.44
CA GLN A 131 -13.87 1.86 -10.81
C GLN A 131 -14.04 1.59 -9.32
N GLU A 132 -13.49 2.44 -8.49
CA GLU A 132 -13.59 2.33 -7.04
C GLU A 132 -13.83 3.68 -6.41
N THR A 133 -14.49 3.71 -5.25
CA THR A 133 -14.45 4.90 -4.41
C THR A 133 -13.24 4.82 -3.50
N VAL A 134 -12.46 5.89 -3.45
CA VAL A 134 -11.25 5.97 -2.65
C VAL A 134 -11.28 7.26 -1.82
N THR A 135 -10.84 7.17 -0.57
CA THR A 135 -10.45 8.35 0.21
C THR A 135 -8.95 8.55 0.08
N HIS A 136 -8.55 9.67 -0.50
CA HIS A 136 -7.16 10.08 -0.67
C HIS A 136 -6.72 10.96 0.49
N LEU A 137 -5.46 10.84 0.90
CA LEU A 137 -4.78 11.76 1.80
C LEU A 137 -3.47 12.19 1.15
N VAL A 138 -3.27 13.50 1.03
CA VAL A 138 -1.98 14.09 0.66
C VAL A 138 -1.53 14.97 1.80
N ALA A 139 -0.32 14.78 2.32
CA ALA A 139 0.29 15.71 3.27
C ALA A 139 1.56 16.29 2.65
N ASP A 140 1.67 17.61 2.62
CA ASP A 140 2.71 18.34 1.89
C ASP A 140 3.37 19.39 2.80
N ILE A 141 4.69 19.58 2.72
CA ILE A 141 5.44 20.44 3.65
C ILE A 141 5.37 21.91 3.21
N ARG A 142 4.92 22.79 4.11
CA ARG A 142 4.82 24.24 3.83
C ARG A 142 6.19 24.84 3.56
N GLY A 143 6.33 25.48 2.40
CA GLY A 143 7.53 26.24 2.04
C GLY A 143 8.78 25.38 1.82
N PHE A 144 8.63 24.07 1.61
CA PHE A 144 9.76 23.15 1.50
C PHE A 144 10.76 23.54 0.41
N SER A 145 10.32 23.95 -0.78
CA SER A 145 11.23 24.28 -1.88
C SER A 145 12.19 25.42 -1.50
N ALA A 146 11.72 26.43 -0.78
CA ALA A 146 12.54 27.54 -0.32
C ALA A 146 13.52 27.11 0.80
N LEU A 147 13.11 26.16 1.64
CA LEU A 147 13.92 25.58 2.69
C LEU A 147 15.02 24.67 2.12
N ALA A 148 14.68 23.81 1.16
CA ALA A 148 15.58 22.85 0.54
C ALA A 148 16.75 23.53 -0.18
N GLN A 149 16.55 24.74 -0.70
CA GLN A 149 17.63 25.55 -1.29
C GLN A 149 18.64 26.08 -0.26
N LYS A 150 18.25 26.19 1.01
CA LYS A 150 19.05 26.82 2.07
C LYS A 150 19.57 25.84 3.12
N THR A 151 19.28 24.55 2.93
CA THR A 151 19.58 23.48 3.90
C THR A 151 20.42 22.42 3.21
N GLU A 152 21.40 21.87 3.93
CA GLU A 152 22.18 20.75 3.43
C GLU A 152 21.26 19.54 3.17
N SER A 153 21.43 18.89 2.01
CA SER A 153 20.58 17.78 1.59
C SER A 153 20.63 16.59 2.56
N SER A 154 21.77 16.33 3.18
CA SER A 154 21.97 15.26 4.15
C SER A 154 21.12 15.48 5.42
N LEU A 155 21.14 16.70 5.96
CA LEU A 155 20.36 17.10 7.12
C LEU A 155 18.86 17.09 6.83
N LEU A 156 18.47 17.53 5.63
CA LEU A 156 17.08 17.49 5.20
C LEU A 156 16.58 16.04 5.07
N PHE A 157 17.39 15.17 4.49
CA PHE A 157 17.08 13.74 4.35
C PHE A 157 16.93 13.04 5.71
N GLU A 158 17.79 13.35 6.70
CA GLU A 158 17.71 12.79 8.06
C GLU A 158 16.36 13.11 8.73
N VAL A 159 15.87 14.34 8.59
CA VAL A 159 14.60 14.77 9.17
C VAL A 159 13.40 14.23 8.38
N LEU A 160 13.46 14.27 7.05
CA LEU A 160 12.38 13.75 6.19
C LEU A 160 12.21 12.24 6.35
N SER A 161 13.28 11.48 6.50
CA SER A 161 13.19 10.03 6.70
C SER A 161 12.45 9.68 7.98
N GLN A 162 12.76 10.37 9.09
CA GLN A 162 12.06 10.19 10.37
C GLN A 162 10.59 10.62 10.28
N LEU A 163 10.32 11.72 9.58
CA LEU A 163 8.95 12.17 9.34
C LEU A 163 8.18 11.12 8.55
N TYR A 164 8.68 10.69 7.39
CA TYR A 164 8.01 9.74 6.51
C TYR A 164 7.81 8.37 7.15
N GLU A 165 8.76 7.88 7.94
CA GLU A 165 8.58 6.65 8.72
C GLU A 165 7.42 6.77 9.71
N SER A 166 7.37 7.87 10.46
CA SER A 166 6.28 8.18 11.40
C SER A 166 4.93 8.29 10.71
N LEU A 167 4.85 9.09 9.63
CA LEU A 167 3.62 9.30 8.87
C LEU A 167 3.11 8.01 8.22
N THR A 168 4.02 7.18 7.69
CA THR A 168 3.72 5.87 7.09
C THR A 168 3.19 4.89 8.12
N GLY A 169 3.81 4.82 9.30
CA GLY A 169 3.33 4.00 10.40
C GLY A 169 1.90 4.35 10.82
N ILE A 170 1.56 5.65 10.83
CA ILE A 170 0.21 6.13 11.15
C ILE A 170 -0.79 5.73 10.06
N VAL A 171 -0.44 5.84 8.78
CA VAL A 171 -1.29 5.38 7.67
C VAL A 171 -1.62 3.90 7.81
N HIS A 172 -0.60 3.06 8.05
CA HIS A 172 -0.80 1.61 8.21
C HIS A 172 -1.60 1.25 9.46
N LYS A 173 -1.38 1.93 10.59
CA LYS A 173 -2.17 1.75 11.81
C LYS A 173 -3.65 2.05 11.59
N ASN A 174 -3.95 3.00 10.71
CA ASN A 174 -5.30 3.36 10.28
C ASN A 174 -5.73 2.60 9.01
N ARG A 175 -5.09 1.47 8.68
CA ARG A 175 -5.45 0.57 7.56
C ARG A 175 -5.42 1.22 6.17
N GLY A 176 -4.63 2.26 6.01
CA GLY A 176 -4.38 2.88 4.70
C GLY A 176 -3.17 2.30 3.99
N THR A 177 -3.04 2.66 2.72
CA THR A 177 -1.92 2.30 1.88
C THR A 177 -1.19 3.56 1.45
N VAL A 178 0.12 3.64 1.73
CA VAL A 178 0.98 4.69 1.17
C VAL A 178 1.20 4.36 -0.31
N LYS A 179 0.86 5.30 -1.18
CA LYS A 179 0.99 5.16 -2.63
C LYS A 179 2.33 5.60 -3.14
N ASP A 180 2.79 6.77 -2.71
CA ASP A 180 4.01 7.38 -3.22
C ASP A 180 4.51 8.50 -2.30
N PHE A 181 5.79 8.83 -2.44
CA PHE A 181 6.44 10.02 -1.90
C PHE A 181 6.72 10.98 -3.06
N ALA A 182 5.81 11.92 -3.28
CA ALA A 182 5.89 12.85 -4.40
C ALA A 182 6.64 14.12 -3.97
N GLY A 183 7.97 14.08 -4.01
CA GLY A 183 8.81 15.16 -3.53
C GLY A 183 8.77 15.29 -2.01
N ASP A 184 8.21 16.40 -1.51
CA ASP A 184 7.96 16.67 -0.10
C ASP A 184 6.57 16.25 0.39
N ALA A 185 5.76 15.68 -0.50
CA ALA A 185 4.43 15.18 -0.18
C ALA A 185 4.42 13.67 0.05
N ILE A 186 3.66 13.23 1.05
CA ILE A 186 3.23 11.83 1.21
C ILE A 186 1.82 11.68 0.64
N PHE A 187 1.65 10.70 -0.25
CA PHE A 187 0.35 10.35 -0.83
C PHE A 187 -0.10 8.98 -0.34
N ALA A 188 -1.27 8.92 0.30
CA ALA A 188 -1.88 7.71 0.79
C ALA A 188 -3.35 7.61 0.36
N PHE A 189 -3.91 6.41 0.45
CA PHE A 189 -5.30 6.16 0.08
C PHE A 189 -5.92 5.01 0.87
N TRP A 190 -7.26 5.01 0.88
CA TRP A 190 -8.11 3.97 1.44
C TRP A 190 -9.18 3.58 0.42
N GLU A 191 -9.23 2.31 0.07
CA GLU A 191 -10.23 1.77 -0.84
C GLU A 191 -11.54 1.48 -0.11
N HIS A 192 -12.65 1.96 -0.66
CA HIS A 192 -13.98 1.68 -0.13
C HIS A 192 -14.41 0.28 -0.56
N ASN A 193 -15.00 -0.49 0.35
CA ASN A 193 -15.45 -1.87 0.09
C ASN A 193 -16.96 -2.05 0.24
N HIS A 194 -17.72 -0.95 0.20
CA HIS A 194 -19.19 -0.87 0.26
C HIS A 194 -19.85 -1.42 1.53
N ARG A 195 -19.08 -1.90 2.52
CA ARG A 195 -19.62 -2.40 3.79
C ARG A 195 -19.80 -1.28 4.82
N ASP A 196 -18.87 -0.32 4.88
CA ASP A 196 -18.93 0.84 5.77
C ASP A 196 -18.05 1.99 5.24
N ASP A 197 -18.58 2.71 4.25
CA ASP A 197 -17.85 3.81 3.58
C ASP A 197 -17.51 4.97 4.54
N SER A 198 -18.36 5.21 5.55
CA SER A 198 -18.11 6.23 6.57
C SER A 198 -16.98 5.84 7.51
N ALA A 199 -16.83 4.57 7.89
CA ALA A 199 -15.65 4.12 8.65
C ALA A 199 -14.34 4.35 7.90
N ILE A 200 -14.35 4.18 6.59
CA ILE A 200 -13.14 4.31 5.75
C ILE A 200 -12.70 5.77 5.65
N ALA A 201 -13.64 6.68 5.36
CA ALA A 201 -13.37 8.12 5.37
C ALA A 201 -12.92 8.60 6.77
N ARG A 202 -13.54 8.08 7.84
CA ARG A 202 -13.12 8.38 9.22
C ARG A 202 -11.69 7.92 9.50
N SER A 203 -11.30 6.74 9.04
CA SER A 203 -9.95 6.21 9.24
C SER A 203 -8.89 7.10 8.60
N ALA A 204 -9.16 7.63 7.40
CA ALA A 204 -8.29 8.58 6.73
C ALA A 204 -8.19 9.92 7.50
N CYS A 205 -9.32 10.45 7.98
CA CYS A 205 -9.33 11.68 8.79
C CYS A 205 -8.61 11.50 10.14
N GLN A 206 -8.78 10.36 10.80
CA GLN A 206 -8.05 10.02 12.03
C GLN A 206 -6.54 9.88 11.77
N ALA A 207 -6.16 9.30 10.62
CA ALA A 207 -4.76 9.26 10.21
C ALA A 207 -4.19 10.66 10.05
N ALA A 208 -4.90 11.58 9.39
CA ALA A 208 -4.45 12.97 9.21
C ALA A 208 -4.28 13.72 10.54
N LEU A 209 -5.22 13.58 11.48
CA LEU A 209 -5.13 14.19 12.81
C LEU A 209 -3.92 13.64 13.59
N ALA A 210 -3.72 12.31 13.57
CA ALA A 210 -2.58 11.68 14.21
C ALA A 210 -1.24 12.08 13.55
N GLN A 211 -1.21 12.19 12.22
CA GLN A 211 -0.06 12.67 11.46
C GLN A 211 0.29 14.12 11.81
N GLN A 212 -0.70 14.98 11.94
CA GLN A 212 -0.51 16.37 12.36
C GLN A 212 0.15 16.45 13.74
N GLN A 213 -0.38 15.70 14.70
CA GLN A 213 0.18 15.69 16.05
C GLN A 213 1.60 15.10 16.09
N ALA A 214 1.87 14.04 15.32
CA ALA A 214 3.18 13.43 15.22
C ALA A 214 4.22 14.37 14.56
N ALA A 215 3.82 15.10 13.52
CA ALA A 215 4.69 16.08 12.86
C ALA A 215 5.06 17.24 13.80
N ILE A 216 4.06 17.80 14.52
CA ILE A 216 4.31 18.85 15.52
C ILE A 216 5.31 18.37 16.57
N MET A 217 5.11 17.17 17.11
CA MET A 217 5.99 16.58 18.12
C MET A 217 7.40 16.30 17.59
N LEU A 218 7.52 15.84 16.34
CA LEU A 218 8.82 15.59 15.72
C LEU A 218 9.59 16.91 15.59
N PHE A 219 8.98 17.92 14.98
CA PHE A 219 9.64 19.20 14.72
C PHE A 219 9.99 19.95 16.00
N SER A 220 9.12 19.93 17.02
CA SER A 220 9.41 20.58 18.30
C SER A 220 10.59 19.96 19.05
N ASN A 221 10.85 18.66 18.84
CA ASN A 221 11.91 17.92 19.52
C ASN A 221 13.21 17.81 18.72
N LEU A 222 13.29 18.41 17.53
CA LEU A 222 14.50 18.35 16.72
C LEU A 222 15.70 18.98 17.44
N PRO A 223 16.90 18.36 17.39
CA PRO A 223 18.14 18.94 17.92
C PRO A 223 18.44 20.36 17.42
N GLU A 224 19.30 21.10 18.15
CA GLU A 224 19.65 22.50 17.82
C GLU A 224 20.26 22.66 16.42
N LYS A 225 21.01 21.65 15.94
CA LYS A 225 21.54 21.58 14.56
C LYS A 225 20.44 21.71 13.49
N PHE A 226 19.17 21.46 13.85
CA PHE A 226 17.99 21.58 12.99
C PHE A 226 17.03 22.70 13.43
N SER A 227 17.50 23.69 14.18
CA SER A 227 16.65 24.79 14.69
C SER A 227 15.77 25.46 13.62
N LYS A 228 16.26 25.57 12.37
CA LYS A 228 15.51 26.11 11.22
C LYS A 228 14.32 25.24 10.77
N LEU A 229 14.33 23.95 11.10
CA LEU A 229 13.32 22.97 10.72
C LEU A 229 12.23 22.78 11.79
N ARG A 230 12.43 23.34 12.99
CA ARG A 230 11.48 23.21 14.11
C ARG A 230 10.12 23.87 13.87
N TYR A 231 10.05 24.79 12.91
CA TYR A 231 8.86 25.53 12.54
C TYR A 231 8.21 25.01 11.26
N LEU A 232 8.62 23.83 10.79
CA LEU A 232 7.95 23.21 9.66
C LEU A 232 6.52 22.84 10.03
N GLU A 233 5.66 23.05 9.07
CA GLU A 233 4.26 22.71 9.13
C GLU A 233 3.92 21.93 7.86
N LEU A 234 2.91 21.07 7.96
CA LEU A 234 2.36 20.38 6.80
C LEU A 234 0.92 20.83 6.59
N GLY A 235 0.46 20.70 5.36
CA GLY A 235 -0.94 20.82 4.97
C GLY A 235 -1.44 19.49 4.48
N TRP A 236 -2.57 19.05 5.01
CA TRP A 236 -3.25 17.81 4.65
C TRP A 236 -4.48 18.12 3.80
N GLY A 237 -4.57 17.45 2.66
CA GLY A 237 -5.73 17.43 1.78
C GLY A 237 -6.36 16.05 1.78
N ILE A 238 -7.65 15.97 2.09
CA ILE A 238 -8.41 14.70 2.06
C ILE A 238 -9.59 14.80 1.11
N ALA A 239 -9.60 13.95 0.09
CA ALA A 239 -10.68 13.92 -0.89
C ALA A 239 -11.21 12.50 -1.06
N THR A 240 -12.53 12.35 -0.94
CA THR A 240 -13.22 11.10 -1.27
C THR A 240 -13.86 11.22 -2.64
N GLY A 241 -13.69 10.23 -3.49
CA GLY A 241 -14.36 10.20 -4.80
C GLY A 241 -14.08 8.96 -5.62
N PRO A 242 -14.76 8.83 -6.76
CA PRO A 242 -14.53 7.73 -7.68
C PRO A 242 -13.19 7.90 -8.39
N VAL A 243 -12.44 6.81 -8.48
CA VAL A 243 -11.21 6.70 -9.25
C VAL A 243 -11.21 5.44 -10.07
N THR A 244 -10.51 5.51 -11.19
CA THR A 244 -10.08 4.34 -11.93
C THR A 244 -8.78 3.86 -11.30
N VAL A 245 -8.83 2.71 -10.65
CA VAL A 245 -7.66 2.00 -10.13
C VAL A 245 -7.13 1.13 -11.26
N SER A 246 -5.99 1.52 -11.81
CA SER A 246 -5.32 0.85 -12.92
C SER A 246 -3.99 0.26 -12.44
N HIS A 247 -3.56 -0.87 -12.97
CA HIS A 247 -2.20 -1.36 -12.76
C HIS A 247 -1.42 -1.30 -14.07
N TYR A 248 -0.40 -0.45 -14.12
CA TYR A 248 0.55 -0.40 -15.24
C TYR A 248 1.62 -1.48 -15.05
N GLY A 249 1.24 -2.75 -15.23
CA GLY A 249 2.11 -3.89 -14.94
C GLY A 249 1.85 -4.50 -13.55
N VAL A 250 2.71 -5.42 -13.11
CA VAL A 250 2.37 -6.42 -12.07
C VAL A 250 2.78 -6.00 -10.64
N ARG A 251 3.35 -4.79 -10.43
CA ARG A 251 3.83 -4.30 -9.11
C ARG A 251 2.82 -3.32 -8.46
N SER A 252 2.77 -3.27 -7.12
CA SER A 252 1.91 -2.32 -6.38
C SER A 252 2.33 -0.84 -6.55
N GLU A 253 3.62 -0.58 -6.79
CA GLU A 253 4.13 0.75 -7.17
C GLU A 253 3.57 1.22 -8.53
N ASN A 254 3.15 0.29 -9.40
CA ASN A 254 2.53 0.58 -10.70
C ASN A 254 1.01 0.72 -10.62
N LEU A 255 0.44 0.73 -9.41
CA LEU A 255 -0.93 1.17 -9.19
C LEU A 255 -1.06 2.62 -9.67
N ALA A 256 -2.12 2.93 -10.39
CA ALA A 256 -2.46 4.26 -10.84
C ALA A 256 -3.88 4.58 -10.38
N LEU A 257 -4.01 5.63 -9.59
CA LEU A 257 -5.29 6.14 -9.13
C LEU A 257 -5.66 7.33 -10.01
N VAL A 258 -6.37 7.05 -11.09
CA VAL A 258 -6.76 8.05 -12.08
C VAL A 258 -8.18 8.51 -11.81
N GLY A 259 -8.32 9.72 -11.29
CA GLY A 259 -9.63 10.33 -11.06
C GLY A 259 -9.52 11.76 -10.57
N ASP A 260 -10.61 12.49 -10.71
CA ASP A 260 -10.70 13.89 -10.29
C ASP A 260 -10.47 14.05 -8.78
N SER A 261 -10.88 13.07 -7.96
CA SER A 261 -10.63 13.08 -6.52
C SER A 261 -9.16 12.98 -6.14
N THR A 262 -8.33 12.28 -6.93
CA THR A 262 -6.87 12.25 -6.74
C THR A 262 -6.31 13.66 -6.87
N ASN A 263 -6.64 14.35 -7.97
CA ASN A 263 -6.18 15.72 -8.21
C ASN A 263 -6.74 16.71 -7.18
N LEU A 264 -7.99 16.51 -6.74
CA LEU A 264 -8.58 17.31 -5.69
C LEU A 264 -7.79 17.20 -4.38
N ALA A 265 -7.36 16.01 -3.97
CA ALA A 265 -6.57 15.82 -2.74
C ALA A 265 -5.29 16.66 -2.73
N PHE A 266 -4.51 16.65 -3.81
CA PHE A 266 -3.31 17.49 -3.97
C PHE A 266 -3.63 18.99 -3.96
N ARG A 267 -4.78 19.40 -4.50
CA ARG A 267 -5.22 20.81 -4.44
C ARG A 267 -5.61 21.21 -3.03
N LEU A 268 -6.31 20.35 -2.30
CA LEU A 268 -6.70 20.61 -0.91
C LEU A 268 -5.48 20.71 0.00
N SER A 269 -4.44 19.89 -0.19
CA SER A 269 -3.19 20.03 0.56
C SER A 269 -2.48 21.35 0.22
N GLY A 270 -2.50 21.75 -1.05
CA GLY A 270 -2.01 23.07 -1.48
C GLY A 270 -2.79 24.25 -0.88
N LEU A 271 -4.10 24.13 -0.71
CA LEU A 271 -4.95 25.13 -0.03
C LEU A 271 -4.65 25.19 1.47
N ALA A 272 -4.54 24.01 2.10
CA ALA A 272 -4.06 23.88 3.46
C ALA A 272 -2.70 24.55 3.62
N ASN A 273 -1.80 24.48 2.63
CA ASN A 273 -0.47 25.06 2.69
C ASN A 273 -0.38 26.59 2.51
N LYS A 274 -1.38 27.23 1.88
CA LYS A 274 -1.27 28.65 1.49
C LYS A 274 -2.01 29.63 2.37
N GLU A 275 -3.27 29.35 2.72
CA GLU A 275 -4.19 30.42 3.17
C GLU A 275 -5.00 30.07 4.42
N LEU A 276 -4.98 28.82 4.87
CA LEU A 276 -5.91 28.34 5.88
C LEU A 276 -5.17 27.73 7.09
N SER A 277 -5.49 28.27 8.26
CA SER A 277 -5.62 27.45 9.47
C SER A 277 -7.06 26.93 9.44
N PRO A 278 -7.26 25.62 9.33
CA PRO A 278 -6.41 24.55 9.90
C PRO A 278 -5.37 23.96 8.94
N ALA A 279 -4.55 23.07 9.48
CA ALA A 279 -3.65 22.24 8.68
C ALA A 279 -4.37 21.16 7.85
N ILE A 280 -5.64 20.82 8.13
CA ILE A 280 -6.35 19.72 7.45
C ILE A 280 -7.59 20.23 6.73
N VAL A 281 -7.62 20.07 5.41
CA VAL A 281 -8.73 20.49 4.54
C VAL A 281 -9.32 19.27 3.84
N ILE A 282 -10.65 19.15 3.87
CA ILE A 282 -11.39 18.03 3.29
C ILE A 282 -12.45 18.49 2.29
N CYS A 283 -12.76 17.66 1.29
CA CYS A 283 -13.85 17.94 0.34
C CYS A 283 -15.23 17.69 0.95
N HIS A 284 -16.28 18.20 0.29
CA HIS A 284 -17.66 18.05 0.74
C HIS A 284 -18.11 16.61 0.94
N LYS A 285 -17.68 15.70 0.05
CA LYS A 285 -18.03 14.27 0.15
C LYS A 285 -17.43 13.65 1.41
N THR A 286 -16.15 13.93 1.70
CA THR A 286 -15.48 13.46 2.93
C THR A 286 -16.18 14.04 4.17
N ALA A 287 -16.50 15.34 4.15
CA ALA A 287 -17.17 16.02 5.26
C ALA A 287 -18.50 15.35 5.64
N LYS A 288 -19.34 15.05 4.65
CA LYS A 288 -20.59 14.31 4.87
C LYS A 288 -20.39 12.92 5.45
N MET A 289 -19.34 12.21 5.05
CA MET A 289 -19.09 10.84 5.51
C MET A 289 -18.62 10.78 6.97
N VAL A 290 -18.01 11.87 7.47
CA VAL A 290 -17.48 11.95 8.84
C VAL A 290 -18.31 12.85 9.77
N GLU A 291 -19.39 13.44 9.25
CA GLU A 291 -20.33 14.27 10.01
C GLU A 291 -20.88 13.49 11.21
N GLY A 292 -20.92 14.13 12.38
CA GLY A 292 -21.35 13.50 13.64
C GLY A 292 -20.29 12.63 14.33
N PHE A 293 -19.13 12.39 13.70
CA PHE A 293 -18.03 11.64 14.31
C PHE A 293 -16.83 12.50 14.71
N MET A 294 -16.65 13.64 14.06
CA MET A 294 -15.64 14.63 14.40
C MET A 294 -16.14 16.05 14.12
N PRO A 295 -15.59 17.07 14.78
CA PRO A 295 -15.81 18.47 14.43
C PRO A 295 -15.46 18.75 12.97
N VAL A 296 -16.42 19.27 12.22
CA VAL A 296 -16.25 19.71 10.82
C VAL A 296 -16.65 21.19 10.74
N THR A 297 -15.76 22.07 10.28
CA THR A 297 -16.08 23.49 10.11
C THR A 297 -16.01 23.89 8.64
N PRO A 298 -17.02 24.57 8.07
CA PRO A 298 -16.96 25.06 6.70
C PRO A 298 -15.86 26.10 6.52
N LEU A 299 -15.05 25.96 5.47
CA LEU A 299 -14.03 26.94 5.08
C LEU A 299 -14.47 27.77 3.87
N GLY A 300 -15.63 27.45 3.29
CA GLY A 300 -16.20 28.15 2.16
C GLY A 300 -16.07 27.38 0.86
N VAL A 301 -16.18 28.11 -0.25
CA VAL A 301 -16.22 27.54 -1.59
C VAL A 301 -14.98 27.99 -2.35
N VAL A 302 -14.22 27.04 -2.88
CA VAL A 302 -12.97 27.30 -3.61
C VAL A 302 -13.12 26.95 -5.07
N ASP A 303 -12.56 27.82 -5.92
CA ASP A 303 -12.37 27.51 -7.33
C ASP A 303 -11.12 26.62 -7.46
N THR A 304 -11.33 25.38 -7.85
CA THR A 304 -10.22 24.48 -8.10
C THR A 304 -9.64 24.78 -9.48
N LYS A 305 -8.51 25.51 -9.54
CA LYS A 305 -7.80 25.83 -10.80
C LYS A 305 -7.71 24.60 -11.72
N GLY A 306 -8.24 24.71 -12.94
CA GLY A 306 -8.20 23.64 -13.95
C GLY A 306 -9.25 22.54 -13.76
N ARG A 307 -10.40 22.84 -13.15
CA ARG A 307 -11.61 22.00 -13.11
C ARG A 307 -12.82 22.91 -13.29
N GLU A 308 -13.81 22.47 -14.05
CA GLU A 308 -15.12 23.13 -14.08
C GLU A 308 -15.87 22.81 -12.78
N GLY A 309 -16.28 23.85 -12.05
CA GLY A 309 -17.08 23.71 -10.84
C GLY A 309 -16.43 24.29 -9.58
N LYS A 310 -17.30 24.46 -8.58
CA LYS A 310 -16.97 24.99 -7.26
C LYS A 310 -16.97 23.85 -6.26
N GLU A 311 -15.94 23.75 -5.43
CA GLU A 311 -15.88 22.75 -4.35
C GLU A 311 -16.11 23.45 -3.01
N THR A 312 -17.06 22.94 -2.21
CA THR A 312 -17.18 23.38 -0.81
C THR A 312 -16.18 22.60 0.01
N VAL A 313 -15.34 23.31 0.75
CA VAL A 313 -14.26 22.71 1.55
C VAL A 313 -14.48 22.95 3.04
N PHE A 314 -13.96 22.03 3.83
CA PHE A 314 -14.15 22.00 5.28
C PHE A 314 -12.83 21.72 5.98
N SER A 315 -12.75 22.12 7.24
CA SER A 315 -11.72 21.76 8.18
C SER A 315 -12.19 20.65 9.11
N ILE A 316 -11.23 19.89 9.64
CA ILE A 316 -11.45 18.97 10.76
C ILE A 316 -10.49 19.28 11.90
N ALA A 317 -10.90 18.97 13.13
CA ALA A 317 -10.13 19.13 14.37
C ALA A 317 -10.48 18.02 15.37
#